data_AF-A0A2M7W969-F1
#
_entry.id   AF-A0A2M7W969-F1
#
_cell.length_a   1.000
_cell.length_b   1.000
_cell.length_c   1.000
_cell.angle_alpha   90.00
_cell.angle_beta   90.00
_cell.angle_gamma   90.00
#
_symmetry.space_group_name_H-M   'P 1'
#
loop_
_entity.id
_entity.type
_entity.pdbx_description
1 polymer ?
#
loop_
_entity_poly.entity_id
_entity_poly.type
_entity_poly.pdbx_seq_one_letter_code
_entity_poly.pdbx_strand_id
1 'polypeptide(L)'
;MSRTATHPRAALAMALGAALLLSACNTGNTTDSSSGNTTNTGTGTGTGSGSGANTATTQPLSIQFALKNGAVTALTGQDIGTIGLAATAGAGITATAGLQPHATLFDARFYVSNLRLIDSLGGEHPVTLDQNTYQYLNVALLDFEDGSTGRGDTGMHTAVTGTVPVLSSGAYLGLAFEVGIPDTVVDNGATVYLNHADAATAPAPLNSIGMMWSWASGHKFVKIELNPIPTVSGPTVAVGADPNVATTAVAGTPLQGITQGSFAVGTYDALNFTPTVTGVSPNAVLSATNTWNFHVGSLGCIAATPMEQSTCTAPNLAPIKLAAFDPTTQQVTLQLATLFQDTDLTITAPMPAGCMSGNTDPDCGTAASGIFSRLNLDVATGLPLSANGSANHPFVVETKP
;
A
#
# COMPACT_ATOMS: atom_id res chain seq x y z
N MET A 1 -53.40 55.78 -14.89
CA MET A 1 -54.27 55.31 -13.79
C MET A 1 -53.39 54.65 -12.74
N SER A 2 -53.78 54.67 -11.45
CA SER A 2 -53.17 53.87 -10.35
C SER A 2 -53.42 52.37 -10.59
N ARG A 3 -52.80 51.36 -9.95
CA ARG A 3 -51.99 51.11 -8.72
C ARG A 3 -50.93 50.02 -9.05
N THR A 4 -49.93 49.58 -8.25
CA THR A 4 -49.37 49.80 -6.88
C THR A 4 -47.83 49.53 -6.97
N ALA A 5 -46.90 49.83 -6.05
CA ALA A 5 -46.65 49.35 -4.66
C ALA A 5 -46.47 47.81 -4.51
N THR A 6 -45.51 47.25 -3.76
CA THR A 6 -44.39 47.79 -2.94
C THR A 6 -43.42 46.66 -2.56
N HIS A 7 -42.16 46.95 -2.20
CA HIS A 7 -41.51 46.55 -0.92
C HIS A 7 -40.10 47.19 -0.79
N PRO A 8 -39.51 47.32 0.42
CA PRO A 8 -38.55 48.40 0.72
C PRO A 8 -37.09 47.96 0.95
N ARG A 9 -36.20 48.96 1.01
CA ARG A 9 -34.87 48.86 1.65
C ARG A 9 -34.99 49.01 3.17
N ALA A 10 -34.13 48.32 3.91
CA ALA A 10 -33.73 48.64 5.28
C ALA A 10 -32.19 48.64 5.36
N ALA A 11 -31.59 49.23 6.40
CA ALA A 11 -30.15 49.50 6.44
C ALA A 11 -29.54 49.39 7.84
N LEU A 12 -28.20 49.27 7.86
CA LEU A 12 -27.27 49.73 8.89
C LEU A 12 -27.33 49.06 10.29
N ALA A 13 -26.27 48.30 10.60
CA ALA A 13 -25.70 48.22 11.95
C ALA A 13 -24.19 47.92 11.84
N MET A 14 -23.37 48.50 12.72
CA MET A 14 -21.91 48.35 12.73
C MET A 14 -21.39 48.45 14.19
N ALA A 15 -20.65 47.45 14.64
CA ALA A 15 -19.93 47.40 15.92
C ALA A 15 -18.70 46.49 15.70
N LEU A 16 -17.48 46.91 16.02
CA LEU A 16 -16.87 46.85 17.36
C LEU A 16 -17.02 45.46 18.01
N GLY A 17 -15.96 44.75 18.42
CA GLY A 17 -14.53 45.11 18.44
C GLY A 17 -13.94 44.77 19.81
N ALA A 18 -13.18 43.68 19.88
CA ALA A 18 -12.54 43.21 21.10
C ALA A 18 -11.05 42.95 20.84
N ALA A 19 -10.18 43.63 21.59
CA ALA A 19 -8.73 43.43 21.52
C ALA A 19 -8.32 42.30 22.46
N LEU A 20 -7.53 41.34 21.96
CA LEU A 20 -6.89 40.33 22.80
C LEU A 20 -5.50 40.82 23.22
N LEU A 21 -5.24 40.79 24.52
CA LEU A 21 -3.97 41.23 25.11
C LEU A 21 -2.91 40.13 25.00
N LEU A 22 -1.90 40.33 24.16
CA LEU A 22 -0.69 39.50 24.15
C LEU A 22 0.25 39.94 25.29
N SER A 23 0.34 39.14 26.35
CA SER A 23 1.30 39.35 27.44
C SER A 23 2.60 38.59 27.13
N ALA A 24 3.60 39.30 26.62
CA ALA A 24 4.92 38.72 26.35
C ALA A 24 5.81 38.76 27.60
N CYS A 25 6.13 37.59 28.16
CA CYS A 25 7.15 37.45 29.20
C CYS A 25 8.53 37.22 28.57
N ASN A 26 9.21 38.31 28.21
CA ASN A 26 10.64 38.28 27.89
C ASN A 26 11.44 38.82 29.09
N THR A 27 12.27 37.97 29.70
CA THR A 27 13.24 38.37 30.73
C THR A 27 14.57 37.65 30.50
N GLY A 28 15.43 38.25 29.68
CA GLY A 28 16.85 37.91 29.71
C GLY A 28 17.56 38.63 30.85
N ASN A 29 18.60 38.01 31.40
CA ASN A 29 19.74 38.75 31.95
C ASN A 29 21.04 37.99 31.68
N THR A 30 22.11 38.73 31.44
CA THR A 30 23.48 38.23 31.23
C THR A 30 24.25 38.13 32.54
N THR A 31 25.15 37.15 32.68
CA THR A 31 26.54 37.41 33.12
C THR A 31 27.45 36.20 32.90
N ASP A 32 28.46 36.42 32.04
CA ASP A 32 29.87 36.04 32.19
C ASP A 32 30.32 34.56 32.27
N SER A 33 31.64 34.38 32.11
CA SER A 33 32.34 33.11 31.86
C SER A 33 33.28 32.75 33.02
N SER A 34 33.50 31.46 33.26
CA SER A 34 34.82 30.98 33.71
C SER A 34 34.95 29.45 33.61
N SER A 35 36.18 29.00 33.37
CA SER A 35 36.56 27.58 33.32
C SER A 35 36.84 27.02 34.73
N GLY A 36 36.36 25.81 35.03
CA GLY A 36 36.61 25.15 36.32
C GLY A 36 36.51 23.63 36.26
N ASN A 37 37.57 22.94 35.86
CA ASN A 37 37.69 21.50 36.02
C ASN A 37 38.22 21.17 37.43
N THR A 38 37.36 20.64 38.31
CA THR A 38 37.79 19.93 39.51
C THR A 38 36.87 18.73 39.80
N THR A 39 37.44 17.53 39.73
CA THR A 39 36.83 16.32 40.29
C THR A 39 36.77 16.39 41.82
N ASN A 40 35.61 16.15 42.43
CA ASN A 40 35.57 15.66 43.80
C ASN A 40 34.33 14.77 44.04
N THR A 41 34.52 13.70 44.81
CA THR A 41 33.46 12.80 45.27
C THR A 41 32.79 13.38 46.51
N GLY A 42 31.45 13.50 46.50
CA GLY A 42 30.69 13.97 47.66
C GLY A 42 29.30 13.36 47.73
N THR A 43 29.05 12.51 48.72
CA THR A 43 27.72 11.97 49.03
C THR A 43 26.86 13.04 49.68
N GLY A 44 25.81 13.51 48.99
CA GLY A 44 24.87 14.51 49.50
C GLY A 44 23.42 14.09 49.31
N THR A 45 22.68 13.90 50.41
CA THR A 45 21.24 13.60 50.39
C THR A 45 20.43 14.87 50.15
N GLY A 46 20.11 15.17 48.89
CA GLY A 46 19.28 16.31 48.51
C GLY A 46 17.84 15.90 48.20
N THR A 47 16.88 16.27 49.06
CA THR A 47 15.43 16.12 48.78
C THR A 47 14.95 17.20 47.81
N GLY A 48 15.27 17.04 46.54
CA GLY A 48 14.77 17.91 45.47
C GLY A 48 13.34 17.57 45.07
N SER A 49 12.37 18.40 45.45
CA SER A 49 11.03 18.38 44.83
C SER A 49 11.12 18.91 43.40
N GLY A 50 11.56 18.05 42.48
CA GLY A 50 11.43 18.32 41.05
C GLY A 50 9.95 18.48 40.70
N SER A 51 9.59 19.62 40.09
CA SER A 51 8.29 19.73 39.42
C SER A 51 8.31 18.74 38.26
N GLY A 52 7.59 17.63 38.41
CA GLY A 52 7.57 16.57 37.41
C GLY A 52 6.97 17.10 36.12
N ALA A 53 7.81 17.29 35.09
CA ALA A 53 7.32 17.26 33.72
C ALA A 53 6.56 15.94 33.57
N ASN A 54 5.25 16.02 33.32
CA ASN A 54 4.38 14.85 33.30
C ASN A 54 4.57 14.11 31.98
N THR A 55 5.70 13.40 31.85
CA THR A 55 6.02 12.54 30.72
C THR A 55 4.88 11.55 30.58
N ALA A 56 4.06 11.72 29.54
CA ALA A 56 2.89 10.90 29.30
C ALA A 56 3.33 9.44 29.25
N THR A 57 2.80 8.63 30.18
CA THR A 57 3.12 7.20 30.25
C THR A 57 2.72 6.55 28.93
N THR A 58 3.66 5.87 28.27
CA THR A 58 3.40 5.13 27.03
C THR A 58 3.22 3.65 27.30
N GLN A 59 2.53 2.97 26.38
CA GLN A 59 2.35 1.52 26.35
C GLN A 59 2.91 0.96 25.05
N PRO A 60 3.44 -0.28 25.04
CA PRO A 60 3.88 -0.94 23.82
C PRO A 60 2.70 -1.24 22.89
N LEU A 61 2.99 -1.25 21.59
CA LEU A 61 2.03 -1.47 20.53
C LEU A 61 2.63 -2.39 19.45
N SER A 62 1.81 -3.29 18.91
CA SER A 62 2.11 -4.06 17.72
C SER A 62 0.85 -4.10 16.84
N ILE A 63 0.96 -3.57 15.63
CA ILE A 63 -0.09 -3.56 14.61
C ILE A 63 0.26 -4.65 13.61
N GLN A 64 -0.47 -5.77 13.66
CA GLN A 64 -0.30 -6.86 12.70
C GLN A 64 -0.94 -6.47 11.37
N PHE A 65 -0.23 -6.68 10.27
CA PHE A 65 -0.73 -6.61 8.91
C PHE A 65 -0.75 -8.00 8.26
N ALA A 66 -1.55 -8.15 7.20
CA ALA A 66 -1.63 -9.34 6.38
C ALA A 66 -1.91 -9.00 4.91
N LEU A 67 -1.63 -9.94 4.01
CA LEU A 67 -1.93 -9.84 2.57
C LEU A 67 -2.85 -10.99 2.17
N LYS A 68 -3.97 -10.69 1.50
CA LYS A 68 -4.95 -11.69 1.07
C LYS A 68 -5.51 -11.40 -0.31
N ASN A 69 -6.01 -12.45 -0.97
CA ASN A 69 -6.90 -12.37 -2.11
C ASN A 69 -8.23 -13.05 -1.76
N GLY A 70 -9.18 -12.27 -1.24
CA GLY A 70 -10.42 -12.79 -0.65
C GLY A 70 -10.11 -13.63 0.60
N ALA A 71 -10.38 -14.93 0.52
CA ALA A 71 -10.09 -15.88 1.60
C ALA A 71 -8.67 -16.47 1.55
N VAL A 72 -7.93 -16.31 0.45
CA VAL A 72 -6.59 -16.87 0.27
C VAL A 72 -5.56 -15.96 0.92
N THR A 73 -4.71 -16.48 1.81
CA THR A 73 -3.49 -15.78 2.26
C THR A 73 -2.51 -15.71 1.09
N ALA A 74 -2.16 -14.49 0.69
CA ALA A 74 -1.28 -14.26 -0.44
C ALA A 74 0.18 -14.36 -0.01
N LEU A 75 0.91 -15.30 -0.61
CA LEU A 75 2.32 -15.58 -0.33
C LEU A 75 3.10 -15.56 -1.64
N THR A 76 4.34 -15.08 -1.63
CA THR A 76 5.22 -15.10 -2.80
C THR A 76 5.42 -16.52 -3.34
N GLY A 77 5.53 -16.62 -4.66
CA GLY A 77 5.65 -17.89 -5.38
C GLY A 77 4.36 -18.72 -5.51
N GLN A 78 3.26 -18.35 -4.84
CA GLN A 78 1.99 -19.09 -4.87
C GLN A 78 0.96 -18.48 -5.84
N ASP A 79 0.11 -19.31 -6.45
CA ASP A 79 -1.14 -18.85 -7.09
C ASP A 79 -2.08 -18.32 -6.00
N ILE A 80 -2.45 -17.04 -6.08
CA ILE A 80 -3.36 -16.38 -5.15
C ILE A 80 -4.84 -16.51 -5.58
N GLY A 81 -5.11 -17.19 -6.69
CA GLY A 81 -6.44 -17.39 -7.25
C GLY A 81 -6.91 -16.23 -8.14
N THR A 82 -8.20 -16.26 -8.51
CA THR A 82 -8.87 -15.25 -9.33
C THR A 82 -8.68 -13.82 -8.81
N ILE A 83 -8.26 -12.92 -9.69
CA ILE A 83 -8.01 -11.51 -9.40
C ILE A 83 -8.22 -10.65 -10.67
N GLY A 84 -8.51 -9.36 -10.52
CA GLY A 84 -8.75 -8.43 -11.65
C GLY A 84 -10.21 -8.30 -12.09
N LEU A 85 -10.45 -7.52 -13.13
CA LEU A 85 -11.77 -7.05 -13.59
C LEU A 85 -12.73 -8.19 -13.99
N ALA A 86 -12.23 -9.35 -14.42
CA ALA A 86 -13.08 -10.50 -14.73
C ALA A 86 -13.71 -11.15 -13.48
N ALA A 87 -13.12 -10.97 -12.29
CA ALA A 87 -13.59 -11.55 -11.03
C ALA A 87 -15.00 -11.07 -10.65
N THR A 88 -15.41 -9.90 -11.16
CA THR A 88 -16.65 -9.23 -10.79
C THR A 88 -17.80 -9.62 -11.73
N ALA A 89 -18.42 -10.77 -11.46
CA ALA A 89 -19.65 -11.24 -12.14
C ALA A 89 -20.87 -10.37 -11.78
N GLY A 90 -20.90 -9.13 -12.29
CA GLY A 90 -21.97 -8.15 -12.04
C GLY A 90 -21.81 -6.78 -12.70
N ALA A 91 -20.64 -6.43 -13.23
CA ALA A 91 -20.33 -5.07 -13.72
C ALA A 91 -20.95 -4.67 -15.07
N GLY A 92 -21.83 -5.48 -15.67
CA GLY A 92 -22.42 -5.24 -17.01
C GLY A 92 -21.46 -5.41 -18.19
N ILE A 93 -20.15 -5.43 -17.94
CA ILE A 93 -19.14 -5.94 -18.87
C ILE A 93 -19.36 -7.44 -19.03
N THR A 94 -19.64 -7.90 -20.26
CA THR A 94 -19.66 -9.33 -20.58
C THR A 94 -18.23 -9.85 -20.59
N ALA A 95 -17.73 -10.28 -19.42
CA ALA A 95 -16.49 -11.04 -19.34
C ALA A 95 -16.58 -12.26 -20.28
N THR A 96 -15.53 -12.49 -21.08
CA THR A 96 -15.47 -13.62 -22.01
C THR A 96 -15.58 -14.92 -21.21
N ALA A 97 -16.73 -15.59 -21.29
CA ALA A 97 -17.14 -16.60 -20.33
C ALA A 97 -16.15 -17.77 -20.26
N GLY A 98 -15.36 -17.82 -19.17
CA GLY A 98 -14.36 -18.84 -18.90
C GLY A 98 -12.96 -18.31 -18.57
N LEU A 99 -12.66 -17.03 -18.82
CA LEU A 99 -11.32 -16.45 -18.58
C LEU A 99 -11.31 -15.61 -17.30
N GLN A 100 -10.89 -16.23 -16.20
CA GLN A 100 -10.61 -15.57 -14.92
C GLN A 100 -9.10 -15.46 -14.74
N PRO A 101 -8.50 -14.26 -14.65
CA PRO A 101 -7.08 -14.12 -14.40
C PRO A 101 -6.76 -14.69 -13.02
N HIS A 102 -6.09 -15.84 -12.99
CA HIS A 102 -5.30 -16.26 -11.83
C HIS A 102 -3.96 -15.54 -11.88
N ALA A 103 -3.29 -15.39 -10.74
CA ALA A 103 -1.96 -14.81 -10.71
C ALA A 103 -1.08 -15.50 -9.67
N THR A 104 0.19 -15.70 -10.00
CA THR A 104 1.22 -15.98 -9.00
C THR A 104 1.71 -14.67 -8.41
N LEU A 105 1.77 -14.55 -7.08
CA LEU A 105 2.37 -13.38 -6.44
C LEU A 105 3.90 -13.46 -6.54
N PHE A 106 4.56 -12.36 -6.95
CA PHE A 106 5.98 -12.35 -7.26
C PHE A 106 6.82 -11.45 -6.33
N ASP A 107 6.25 -10.32 -5.92
CA ASP A 107 6.77 -9.37 -4.93
C ASP A 107 5.56 -8.67 -4.27
N ALA A 108 5.61 -8.38 -2.98
CA ALA A 108 4.58 -7.61 -2.28
C ALA A 108 5.16 -6.83 -1.11
N ARG A 109 5.40 -5.54 -1.35
CA ARG A 109 5.96 -4.61 -0.37
C ARG A 109 5.26 -3.28 -0.43
N PHE A 110 5.08 -2.64 0.72
CA PHE A 110 4.63 -1.26 0.76
C PHE A 110 5.08 -0.57 2.05
N TYR A 111 5.35 0.72 1.93
CA TYR A 111 5.60 1.55 3.09
C TYR A 111 4.29 1.99 3.73
N VAL A 112 4.24 1.99 5.05
CA VAL A 112 3.22 2.68 5.83
C VAL A 112 3.90 3.74 6.69
N SER A 113 3.27 4.89 6.84
CA SER A 113 3.85 6.03 7.56
C SER A 113 2.81 6.80 8.38
N ASN A 114 3.33 7.63 9.29
CA ASN A 114 2.54 8.50 10.17
C ASN A 114 1.47 7.73 10.96
N LEU A 115 1.74 6.52 11.45
CA LEU A 115 0.72 5.70 12.11
C LEU A 115 0.16 6.40 13.37
N ARG A 116 -1.17 6.46 13.50
CA ARG A 116 -1.92 7.10 14.59
C ARG A 116 -3.02 6.17 15.08
N LEU A 117 -3.14 5.92 16.37
CA LEU A 117 -4.33 5.27 16.93
C LEU A 117 -5.42 6.31 17.23
N ILE A 118 -6.68 5.93 17.07
CA ILE A 118 -7.84 6.79 17.26
C ILE A 118 -8.55 6.38 18.55
N ASP A 119 -8.73 7.32 19.49
CA ASP A 119 -9.46 7.07 20.73
C ASP A 119 -10.99 7.07 20.55
N SER A 120 -11.71 6.67 21.61
CA SER A 120 -13.18 6.62 21.61
C SER A 120 -13.90 7.99 21.51
N LEU A 121 -13.17 9.10 21.49
CA LEU A 121 -13.68 10.47 21.26
C LEU A 121 -13.32 10.98 19.85
N GLY A 122 -12.56 10.20 19.05
CA GLY A 122 -12.07 10.58 17.74
C GLY A 122 -10.74 11.34 17.75
N GLY A 123 -10.05 11.42 18.89
CA GLY A 123 -8.71 11.99 19.00
C GLY A 123 -7.67 11.07 18.37
N GLU A 124 -6.75 11.62 17.58
CA GLU A 124 -5.67 10.86 16.93
C GLU A 124 -4.36 11.01 17.71
N HIS A 125 -3.78 9.87 18.09
CA HIS A 125 -2.57 9.77 18.92
C HIS A 125 -1.46 9.12 18.10
N PRO A 126 -0.38 9.85 17.74
CA PRO A 126 0.73 9.29 16.99
C PRO A 126 1.40 8.09 17.68
N VAL A 127 1.80 7.12 16.88
CA VAL A 127 2.62 5.98 17.31
C VAL A 127 4.10 6.35 17.12
N THR A 128 4.87 6.29 18.20
CA THR A 128 6.34 6.37 18.13
C THR A 128 6.85 4.99 17.74
N LEU A 129 7.36 4.82 16.52
CA LEU A 129 7.84 3.53 16.03
C LEU A 129 9.14 3.10 16.73
N ASP A 130 9.28 1.80 16.99
CA ASP A 130 10.59 1.23 17.33
C ASP A 130 11.53 1.42 16.12
N GLN A 131 12.83 1.63 16.37
CA GLN A 131 13.80 1.84 15.31
C GLN A 131 14.53 0.52 15.00
N ASN A 132 14.36 -0.02 13.79
CA ASN A 132 14.89 -1.32 13.37
C ASN A 132 15.10 -1.37 11.84
N THR A 133 15.51 -2.52 11.29
CA THR A 133 15.81 -2.67 9.84
C THR A 133 14.63 -2.39 8.91
N TYR A 134 13.41 -2.46 9.42
CA TYR A 134 12.16 -2.21 8.69
C TYR A 134 11.43 -0.95 9.16
N GLN A 135 11.96 -0.20 10.13
CA GLN A 135 11.29 0.95 10.72
C GLN A 135 12.27 2.09 11.02
N TYR A 136 12.05 3.25 10.40
CA TYR A 136 12.86 4.45 10.56
C TYR A 136 11.98 5.69 10.73
N LEU A 137 12.23 6.43 11.82
CA LEU A 137 11.45 7.59 12.27
C LEU A 137 9.94 7.29 12.31
N ASN A 138 9.17 7.85 11.37
CA ASN A 138 7.71 7.71 11.24
C ASN A 138 7.28 6.78 10.08
N VAL A 139 8.20 5.99 9.52
CA VAL A 139 7.99 5.12 8.35
C VAL A 139 8.35 3.67 8.70
N ALA A 140 7.50 2.73 8.28
CA ALA A 140 7.78 1.30 8.30
C ALA A 140 7.63 0.69 6.89
N LEU A 141 8.51 -0.22 6.52
CA LEU A 141 8.34 -1.10 5.37
C LEU A 141 7.59 -2.35 5.84
N LEU A 142 6.45 -2.64 5.21
CA LEU A 142 5.79 -3.94 5.32
C LEU A 142 6.27 -4.82 4.17
N ASP A 143 6.80 -5.98 4.53
CA ASP A 143 7.41 -6.92 3.61
C ASP A 143 6.72 -8.29 3.67
N PHE A 144 6.22 -8.73 2.52
CA PHE A 144 5.58 -10.03 2.32
C PHE A 144 6.38 -10.89 1.31
N GLU A 145 7.60 -10.50 0.95
CA GLU A 145 8.55 -11.43 0.31
C GLU A 145 9.11 -12.42 1.35
N ASP A 146 9.19 -13.69 0.98
CA ASP A 146 9.83 -14.77 1.74
C ASP A 146 11.11 -15.30 1.07
N GLY A 147 11.60 -14.61 0.04
CA GLY A 147 12.75 -15.00 -0.77
C GLY A 147 12.47 -16.11 -1.80
N SER A 148 11.29 -16.75 -1.80
CA SER A 148 10.99 -17.93 -2.63
C SER A 148 11.03 -17.66 -4.14
N THR A 149 10.83 -16.41 -4.56
CA THR A 149 10.82 -15.97 -5.95
C THR A 149 12.21 -15.56 -6.48
N GLY A 150 13.25 -15.62 -5.63
CA GLY A 150 14.59 -15.11 -5.96
C GLY A 150 14.67 -13.58 -5.95
N ARG A 151 13.68 -12.91 -5.36
CA ARG A 151 13.67 -11.48 -5.02
C ARG A 151 13.55 -11.29 -3.51
N GLY A 152 13.87 -10.10 -3.03
CA GLY A 152 13.87 -9.78 -1.61
C GLY A 152 14.99 -10.42 -0.80
N ASP A 153 14.75 -10.51 0.50
CA ASP A 153 15.40 -11.46 1.38
C ASP A 153 14.35 -12.40 1.99
N THR A 154 14.75 -13.28 2.93
CA THR A 154 13.87 -14.32 3.50
C THR A 154 13.08 -13.84 4.72
N GLY A 155 13.15 -12.56 5.09
CA GLY A 155 12.62 -12.00 6.33
C GLY A 155 11.37 -11.16 6.14
N MET A 156 10.20 -11.79 5.95
CA MET A 156 8.91 -11.10 5.99
C MET A 156 8.78 -10.18 7.23
N HIS A 157 8.36 -8.94 7.02
CA HIS A 157 8.09 -7.96 8.06
C HIS A 157 6.62 -7.53 7.99
N THR A 158 5.76 -8.28 8.67
CA THR A 158 4.29 -8.13 8.56
C THR A 158 3.65 -7.42 9.75
N ALA A 159 4.42 -6.88 10.70
CA ALA A 159 3.88 -6.18 11.86
C ALA A 159 4.66 -4.90 12.14
N VAL A 160 3.97 -3.81 12.49
CA VAL A 160 4.59 -2.55 12.89
C VAL A 160 4.60 -2.44 14.41
N THR A 161 5.77 -2.20 15.02
CA THR A 161 5.93 -2.12 16.49
C THR A 161 6.35 -0.73 16.95
N GLY A 162 6.00 -0.38 18.18
CA GLY A 162 6.36 0.90 18.78
C GLY A 162 5.65 1.15 20.10
N THR A 163 5.43 2.41 20.41
CA THR A 163 4.70 2.86 21.61
C THR A 163 3.67 3.94 21.29
N VAL A 164 2.65 4.01 22.13
CA VAL A 164 1.54 4.98 22.04
C VAL A 164 1.20 5.46 23.46
N PRO A 165 0.64 6.69 23.66
CA PRO A 165 0.23 7.13 24.99
C PRO A 165 -0.78 6.17 25.67
N VAL A 166 -0.68 6.02 26.98
CA VAL A 166 -1.73 5.41 27.81
C VAL A 166 -2.86 6.42 27.96
N LEU A 167 -4.07 6.03 27.52
CA LEU A 167 -5.26 6.86 27.73
C LEU A 167 -5.64 6.90 29.21
N SER A 168 -6.00 8.07 29.72
CA SER A 168 -6.47 8.25 31.10
C SER A 168 -7.84 7.59 31.36
N SER A 169 -8.61 7.34 30.30
CA SER A 169 -9.83 6.54 30.29
C SER A 169 -10.19 6.14 28.86
N GLY A 170 -10.91 5.02 28.69
CA GLY A 170 -11.34 4.54 27.37
C GLY A 170 -10.31 3.60 26.72
N ALA A 171 -10.42 3.44 25.40
CA ALA A 171 -9.56 2.58 24.59
C ALA A 171 -9.34 3.20 23.21
N TYR A 172 -8.30 2.73 22.51
CA TYR A 172 -8.15 2.96 21.09
C TYR A 172 -9.14 2.07 20.32
N LEU A 173 -9.91 2.67 19.42
CA LEU A 173 -10.96 2.03 18.64
C LEU A 173 -10.76 2.20 17.12
N GLY A 174 -9.67 2.82 16.68
CA GLY A 174 -9.37 2.99 15.25
C GLY A 174 -7.89 3.22 14.97
N LEU A 175 -7.55 3.26 13.68
CA LEU A 175 -6.18 3.47 13.16
C LEU A 175 -6.22 4.39 11.93
N ALA A 176 -5.29 5.36 11.86
CA ALA A 176 -5.06 6.19 10.69
C ALA A 176 -3.57 6.15 10.28
N PHE A 177 -3.30 5.79 9.03
CA PHE A 177 -1.95 5.69 8.46
C PHE A 177 -1.94 6.19 7.01
N GLU A 178 -0.77 6.57 6.51
CA GLU A 178 -0.57 6.79 5.07
C GLU A 178 0.14 5.58 4.46
N VAL A 179 -0.25 5.19 3.25
CA VAL A 179 0.56 4.29 2.41
C VAL A 179 1.51 5.14 1.59
N GLY A 180 2.81 4.87 1.73
CA GLY A 180 3.91 5.62 1.15
C GLY A 180 4.79 6.35 2.15
N ILE A 181 5.72 7.15 1.61
CA ILE A 181 6.80 7.80 2.36
C ILE A 181 6.63 9.32 2.23
N PRO A 182 6.45 10.08 3.32
CA PRO A 182 6.41 11.54 3.23
C PRO A 182 7.75 12.09 2.70
N ASP A 183 7.75 13.25 2.05
CA ASP A 183 9.02 13.82 1.55
C ASP A 183 9.99 14.11 2.70
N THR A 184 9.45 14.62 3.81
CA THR A 184 10.20 14.98 5.02
C THR A 184 9.47 14.58 6.30
N VAL A 185 10.24 14.34 7.35
CA VAL A 185 9.79 14.40 8.76
C VAL A 185 10.62 15.43 9.51
N VAL A 186 10.15 15.87 10.69
CA VAL A 186 10.99 16.63 11.64
C VAL A 186 11.41 15.68 12.76
N ASP A 187 12.72 15.44 12.89
CA ASP A 187 13.32 14.73 14.02
C ASP A 187 14.26 15.65 14.80
N ASN A 188 14.18 15.63 16.13
CA ASN A 188 14.99 16.45 17.04
C ASN A 188 15.06 17.96 16.69
N GLY A 189 14.06 18.48 15.97
CA GLY A 189 13.99 19.88 15.50
C GLY A 189 14.65 20.16 14.13
N ALA A 190 15.22 19.14 13.48
CA ALA A 190 15.76 19.21 12.12
C ALA A 190 14.82 18.54 11.10
N THR A 191 14.80 19.05 9.88
CA THR A 191 14.11 18.39 8.75
C THR A 191 14.97 17.23 8.24
N VAL A 192 14.39 16.04 8.13
CA VAL A 192 15.00 14.84 7.55
C VAL A 192 14.21 14.46 6.30
N TYR A 193 14.88 14.33 5.15
CA TYR A 193 14.27 13.86 3.89
C TYR A 193 14.19 12.34 3.87
N LEU A 194 13.14 11.79 3.26
CA LEU A 194 12.85 10.36 3.27
C LEU A 194 12.58 9.83 1.85
N ASN A 195 11.51 10.29 1.19
CA ASN A 195 11.13 9.80 -0.14
C ASN A 195 12.20 10.03 -1.23
N HIS A 196 12.90 11.18 -1.20
CA HIS A 196 13.94 11.51 -2.19
C HIS A 196 15.37 11.35 -1.66
N ALA A 197 15.53 10.75 -0.47
CA ALA A 197 16.84 10.43 0.08
C ALA A 197 17.57 9.40 -0.79
N ASP A 198 18.90 9.52 -0.84
CA ASP A 198 19.75 8.59 -1.58
C ASP A 198 19.74 7.18 -0.94
N ALA A 199 19.11 6.21 -1.60
CA ALA A 199 19.06 4.82 -1.12
C ALA A 199 20.44 4.15 -1.02
N ALA A 200 21.51 4.71 -1.58
CA ALA A 200 22.87 4.22 -1.35
C ALA A 200 23.46 4.66 0.01
N THR A 201 22.88 5.67 0.67
CA THR A 201 23.36 6.22 1.96
C THR A 201 22.29 6.36 3.04
N ALA A 202 21.00 6.23 2.71
CA ALA A 202 19.88 6.30 3.64
C ALA A 202 19.87 5.15 4.66
N PRO A 203 19.29 5.35 5.87
CA PRO A 203 19.03 4.26 6.81
C PRO A 203 18.04 3.23 6.25
N ALA A 204 18.16 1.96 6.67
CA ALA A 204 17.12 0.97 6.41
C ALA A 204 15.80 1.38 7.10
N PRO A 205 14.62 1.19 6.49
CA PRO A 205 14.37 0.44 5.23
C PRO A 205 14.60 1.22 3.92
N LEU A 206 14.93 2.51 3.96
CA LEU A 206 15.06 3.36 2.75
C LEU A 206 16.27 3.01 1.86
N ASN A 207 17.19 2.16 2.32
CA ASN A 207 18.24 1.60 1.47
C ASN A 207 17.80 0.37 0.63
N SER A 208 16.52 0.00 0.65
CA SER A 208 16.00 -1.12 -0.13
C SER A 208 16.02 -0.83 -1.64
N ILE A 209 17.06 -1.31 -2.33
CA ILE A 209 17.25 -1.14 -3.78
C ILE A 209 16.07 -1.70 -4.61
N GLY A 210 15.37 -2.73 -4.12
CA GLY A 210 14.13 -3.23 -4.74
C GLY A 210 12.99 -2.20 -4.73
N MET A 211 12.94 -1.38 -3.68
CA MET A 211 11.96 -0.30 -3.49
C MET A 211 12.44 1.06 -4.02
N MET A 212 13.73 1.25 -4.31
CA MET A 212 14.22 2.46 -4.98
C MET A 212 13.56 2.64 -6.36
N TRP A 213 13.24 3.88 -6.76
CA TRP A 213 12.62 4.20 -8.05
C TRP A 213 13.50 5.15 -8.87
N SER A 214 14.49 4.57 -9.54
CA SER A 214 15.53 5.30 -10.29
C SER A 214 15.02 6.34 -11.29
N TRP A 215 13.95 6.04 -12.06
CA TRP A 215 13.43 6.99 -13.05
C TRP A 215 12.40 8.00 -12.52
N ALA A 216 11.78 7.74 -11.37
CA ALA A 216 10.98 8.74 -10.64
C ALA A 216 11.84 9.61 -9.70
N SER A 217 13.11 9.25 -9.49
CA SER A 217 14.07 9.91 -8.59
C SER A 217 13.71 9.86 -7.10
N GLY A 218 12.92 8.87 -6.67
CA GLY A 218 12.50 8.68 -5.28
C GLY A 218 12.26 7.20 -4.94
N HIS A 219 11.26 6.90 -4.12
CA HIS A 219 10.92 5.53 -3.71
C HIS A 219 9.59 5.03 -4.29
N LYS A 220 9.49 3.71 -4.47
CA LYS A 220 8.21 2.99 -4.56
C LYS A 220 7.59 2.96 -3.16
N PHE A 221 6.41 3.56 -3.04
CA PHE A 221 5.52 3.48 -1.90
C PHE A 221 4.82 2.13 -1.81
N VAL A 222 4.39 1.61 -2.96
CA VAL A 222 3.83 0.27 -3.13
C VAL A 222 4.61 -0.40 -4.25
N LYS A 223 4.93 -1.67 -4.05
CA LYS A 223 5.47 -2.58 -5.04
C LYS A 223 4.74 -3.91 -4.92
N ILE A 224 3.75 -4.14 -5.77
CA ILE A 224 3.08 -5.44 -5.88
C ILE A 224 3.29 -5.93 -7.31
N GLU A 225 3.96 -7.07 -7.45
CA GLU A 225 4.25 -7.70 -8.73
C GLU A 225 3.46 -9.00 -8.84
N LEU A 226 2.60 -9.08 -9.86
CA LEU A 226 1.79 -10.26 -10.17
C LEU A 226 2.31 -10.88 -11.48
N ASN A 227 2.31 -12.21 -11.57
CA ASN A 227 2.49 -12.93 -12.83
C ASN A 227 1.13 -13.52 -13.24
N PRO A 228 0.36 -12.86 -14.13
CA PRO A 228 -0.93 -13.38 -14.58
C PRO A 228 -0.75 -14.73 -15.29
N ILE A 229 -1.57 -15.71 -14.92
CA ILE A 229 -1.57 -17.05 -15.50
C ILE A 229 -2.59 -17.04 -16.65
N PRO A 230 -2.18 -17.20 -17.93
CA PRO A 230 -3.12 -17.22 -19.04
C PRO A 230 -4.04 -18.43 -18.96
N THR A 231 -5.34 -18.20 -18.74
CA THR A 231 -6.36 -19.25 -18.81
C THR A 231 -6.43 -19.82 -20.22
N VAL A 232 -6.05 -21.09 -20.37
CA VAL A 232 -5.98 -21.78 -21.67
C VAL A 232 -7.38 -22.01 -22.27
N SER A 233 -7.83 -21.05 -23.09
CA SER A 233 -9.03 -21.19 -23.93
C SER A 233 -8.76 -22.11 -25.12
N GLY A 234 -8.64 -23.41 -24.85
CA GLY A 234 -8.94 -24.41 -25.87
C GLY A 234 -10.45 -24.63 -25.93
N PRO A 235 -11.05 -24.91 -27.11
CA PRO A 235 -12.31 -25.63 -27.10
C PRO A 235 -12.07 -26.94 -26.35
N THR A 236 -13.02 -27.36 -25.51
CA THR A 236 -12.98 -28.72 -24.96
C THR A 236 -13.05 -29.68 -26.13
N VAL A 237 -11.92 -30.24 -26.53
CA VAL A 237 -11.89 -31.35 -27.48
C VAL A 237 -12.49 -32.52 -26.72
N ALA A 238 -13.81 -32.63 -26.84
CA ALA A 238 -14.48 -33.89 -26.65
C ALA A 238 -13.84 -34.86 -27.65
N VAL A 239 -12.89 -35.64 -27.14
CA VAL A 239 -12.59 -36.96 -27.68
C VAL A 239 -13.88 -37.77 -27.54
N GLY A 240 -14.81 -37.52 -28.48
CA GLY A 240 -15.99 -38.32 -28.65
C GLY A 240 -15.52 -39.75 -28.81
N ALA A 241 -16.00 -40.63 -27.92
CA ALA A 241 -15.48 -41.98 -27.81
C ALA A 241 -15.44 -42.63 -29.19
N ASP A 242 -14.23 -42.96 -29.66
CA ASP A 242 -14.07 -43.77 -30.86
C ASP A 242 -14.84 -45.08 -30.62
N PRO A 243 -15.87 -45.41 -31.42
CA PRO A 243 -16.67 -46.62 -31.21
C PRO A 243 -15.83 -47.91 -31.31
N ASN A 244 -14.56 -47.82 -31.73
CA ASN A 244 -13.62 -48.92 -31.81
C ASN A 244 -12.66 -49.02 -30.59
N VAL A 245 -12.64 -48.03 -29.67
CA VAL A 245 -11.75 -48.01 -28.49
C VAL A 245 -12.54 -48.29 -27.21
N ALA A 246 -12.53 -49.56 -26.80
CA ALA A 246 -13.20 -50.03 -25.58
C ALA A 246 -12.40 -49.70 -24.29
N THR A 247 -12.47 -48.46 -23.82
CA THR A 247 -11.95 -48.09 -22.47
C THR A 247 -12.96 -48.40 -21.38
N THR A 248 -12.74 -49.48 -20.62
CA THR A 248 -13.54 -49.85 -19.44
C THR A 248 -13.26 -48.91 -18.26
N ALA A 249 -13.87 -47.72 -18.26
CA ALA A 249 -13.75 -46.77 -17.15
C ALA A 249 -14.51 -47.26 -15.91
N VAL A 250 -13.76 -47.66 -14.87
CA VAL A 250 -14.34 -47.95 -13.54
C VAL A 250 -14.53 -46.63 -12.79
N ALA A 251 -15.78 -46.22 -12.59
CA ALA A 251 -16.10 -45.02 -11.82
C ALA A 251 -15.85 -45.25 -10.32
N GLY A 252 -15.03 -44.41 -9.68
CA GLY A 252 -14.92 -44.39 -8.21
C GLY A 252 -13.61 -43.89 -7.60
N THR A 253 -12.50 -43.86 -8.34
CA THR A 253 -11.19 -43.45 -7.78
C THR A 253 -10.79 -42.02 -8.16
N PRO A 254 -10.44 -41.14 -7.21
CA PRO A 254 -9.88 -39.83 -7.52
C PRO A 254 -8.43 -39.94 -8.01
N LEU A 255 -8.09 -39.19 -9.05
CA LEU A 255 -6.70 -39.06 -9.51
C LEU A 255 -5.91 -38.16 -8.56
N GLN A 256 -5.26 -38.76 -7.56
CA GLN A 256 -4.21 -38.07 -6.81
C GLN A 256 -2.88 -38.16 -7.56
N GLY A 257 -2.13 -37.04 -7.59
CA GLY A 257 -0.78 -36.98 -8.14
C GLY A 257 -0.69 -36.43 -9.56
N ILE A 258 -0.91 -35.12 -9.73
CA ILE A 258 -0.34 -34.35 -10.84
C ILE A 258 0.60 -33.31 -10.24
N THR A 259 1.87 -33.68 -10.08
CA THR A 259 2.94 -32.78 -9.65
C THR A 259 3.33 -31.87 -10.81
N GLN A 260 3.61 -30.59 -10.55
CA GLN A 260 4.14 -29.69 -11.59
C GLN A 260 5.50 -30.19 -12.11
N GLY A 261 5.69 -30.17 -13.43
CA GLY A 261 7.00 -30.40 -14.05
C GLY A 261 6.92 -30.84 -15.51
N SER A 262 7.64 -30.12 -16.37
CA SER A 262 8.02 -30.53 -17.74
C SER A 262 6.89 -30.84 -18.74
N PHE A 263 6.60 -29.89 -19.63
CA PHE A 263 5.88 -30.16 -20.88
C PHE A 263 6.79 -30.94 -21.84
N ALA A 264 6.79 -32.27 -21.73
CA ALA A 264 7.66 -33.15 -22.52
C ALA A 264 7.17 -33.29 -23.97
N VAL A 265 7.83 -32.61 -24.91
CA VAL A 265 7.64 -32.84 -26.35
C VAL A 265 8.46 -34.08 -26.76
N GLY A 266 7.80 -35.17 -27.14
CA GLY A 266 8.47 -36.46 -27.39
C GLY A 266 7.79 -37.36 -28.45
N THR A 267 8.32 -37.29 -29.67
CA THR A 267 8.53 -38.40 -30.64
C THR A 267 7.57 -39.61 -30.62
N TYR A 268 6.63 -39.76 -31.57
CA TYR A 268 6.79 -40.34 -32.93
C TYR A 268 6.64 -41.88 -33.03
N ASP A 269 5.71 -42.33 -33.87
CA ASP A 269 6.00 -43.31 -34.94
C ASP A 269 5.09 -43.02 -36.16
N ALA A 270 5.37 -43.61 -37.32
CA ALA A 270 4.88 -43.15 -38.62
C ALA A 270 3.68 -43.94 -39.18
N LEU A 271 2.75 -43.22 -39.83
CA LEU A 271 2.42 -43.39 -41.26
C LEU A 271 1.34 -42.38 -41.71
N ASN A 272 1.74 -41.43 -42.56
CA ASN A 272 0.88 -40.63 -43.46
C ASN A 272 -0.48 -40.12 -42.93
N PHE A 273 -0.48 -39.10 -42.06
CA PHE A 273 -1.62 -38.17 -41.99
C PHE A 273 -1.15 -36.74 -41.73
N THR A 274 -1.63 -35.79 -42.55
CA THR A 274 -1.34 -34.35 -42.40
C THR A 274 -2.58 -33.66 -41.82
N PRO A 275 -2.66 -33.41 -40.50
CA PRO A 275 -3.78 -32.69 -39.92
C PRO A 275 -3.73 -31.23 -40.37
N THR A 276 -4.55 -30.86 -41.35
CA THR A 276 -4.69 -29.47 -41.80
C THR A 276 -5.53 -28.72 -40.77
N VAL A 277 -4.89 -28.12 -39.77
CA VAL A 277 -5.55 -27.34 -38.71
C VAL A 277 -5.98 -25.97 -39.25
N THR A 278 -7.07 -25.93 -40.01
CA THR A 278 -7.75 -24.67 -40.37
C THR A 278 -8.41 -24.06 -39.13
N GLY A 279 -7.82 -23.01 -38.57
CA GLY A 279 -8.48 -22.20 -37.53
C GLY A 279 -7.56 -21.42 -36.59
N VAL A 280 -6.30 -21.86 -36.41
CA VAL A 280 -5.37 -21.14 -35.51
C VAL A 280 -4.70 -19.98 -36.27
N SER A 281 -4.81 -18.77 -35.73
CA SER A 281 -4.07 -17.61 -36.24
C SER A 281 -2.57 -17.80 -36.00
N PRO A 282 -1.67 -17.55 -36.99
CA PRO A 282 -0.23 -17.63 -36.80
C PRO A 282 0.33 -16.72 -35.69
N ASN A 283 -0.44 -15.72 -35.24
CA ASN A 283 -0.05 -14.75 -34.22
C ASN A 283 -0.53 -15.12 -32.80
N ALA A 284 -0.91 -16.37 -32.55
CA ALA A 284 -1.20 -16.88 -31.20
C ALA A 284 0.09 -17.08 -30.38
N VAL A 285 0.85 -15.99 -30.18
CA VAL A 285 2.03 -15.97 -29.31
C VAL A 285 1.55 -16.01 -27.86
N LEU A 286 1.55 -17.21 -27.27
CA LEU A 286 1.47 -17.38 -25.82
C LEU A 286 2.76 -16.83 -25.19
N SER A 287 2.80 -15.51 -24.98
CA SER A 287 3.94 -14.83 -24.38
C SER A 287 4.11 -15.30 -22.94
N ALA A 288 5.30 -15.80 -22.62
CA ALA A 288 5.61 -16.26 -21.27
C ALA A 288 5.85 -15.07 -20.34
N THR A 289 5.14 -15.07 -19.20
CA THR A 289 5.58 -14.41 -17.96
C THR A 289 5.99 -12.94 -18.09
N ASN A 290 5.12 -12.09 -18.63
CA ASN A 290 5.20 -10.66 -18.34
C ASN A 290 4.61 -10.40 -16.95
N THR A 291 5.42 -9.92 -16.03
CA THR A 291 4.98 -9.45 -14.70
C THR A 291 4.13 -8.19 -14.87
N TRP A 292 2.89 -8.23 -14.37
CA TRP A 292 2.03 -7.05 -14.23
C TRP A 292 2.40 -6.34 -12.93
N ASN A 293 2.89 -5.11 -13.06
CA ASN A 293 3.41 -4.33 -11.95
C ASN A 293 2.36 -3.37 -11.42
N PHE A 294 2.14 -3.33 -10.11
CA PHE A 294 1.52 -2.19 -9.43
C PHE A 294 2.58 -1.48 -8.61
N HIS A 295 3.21 -0.46 -9.20
CA HIS A 295 4.19 0.38 -8.53
C HIS A 295 3.56 1.77 -8.29
N VAL A 296 3.48 2.20 -7.03
CA VAL A 296 2.98 3.53 -6.63
C VAL A 296 4.09 4.28 -5.94
N GLY A 297 4.19 5.59 -6.18
CA GLY A 297 5.29 6.45 -5.75
C GLY A 297 5.13 7.83 -6.38
N SER A 298 5.77 8.85 -5.81
CA SER A 298 5.56 10.24 -6.22
C SER A 298 6.06 10.55 -7.62
N LEU A 299 5.36 11.41 -8.37
CA LEU A 299 5.69 11.82 -9.74
C LEU A 299 5.65 13.34 -9.92
N GLY A 300 6.33 13.80 -10.98
CA GLY A 300 6.49 15.22 -11.28
C GLY A 300 7.28 15.97 -10.21
N CYS A 301 8.27 15.29 -9.62
CA CYS A 301 9.09 15.79 -8.52
C CYS A 301 10.21 16.70 -9.04
N ILE A 302 10.21 17.95 -8.57
CA ILE A 302 11.26 18.94 -8.82
C ILE A 302 12.04 19.13 -7.53
N ALA A 303 13.31 18.72 -7.56
CA ALA A 303 14.24 18.86 -6.44
C ALA A 303 14.92 20.24 -6.49
N ALA A 304 14.90 20.98 -5.37
CA ALA A 304 15.59 22.28 -5.25
C ALA A 304 17.12 22.10 -5.16
N THR A 305 17.54 20.97 -4.62
CA THR A 305 18.92 20.46 -4.58
C THR A 305 18.90 18.98 -4.99
N PRO A 306 19.95 18.44 -5.64
CA PRO A 306 19.97 17.01 -5.94
C PRO A 306 19.82 16.17 -4.65
N MET A 307 18.79 15.33 -4.61
CA MET A 307 18.50 14.34 -3.55
C MET A 307 18.06 14.91 -2.17
N GLU A 308 17.76 16.21 -2.08
CA GLU A 308 17.08 16.83 -0.92
C GLU A 308 16.13 17.96 -1.37
N GLN A 309 15.00 18.14 -0.66
CA GLN A 309 13.91 19.08 -0.98
C GLN A 309 13.21 18.86 -2.34
N SER A 310 12.24 17.94 -2.39
CA SER A 310 11.49 17.64 -3.62
C SER A 310 10.01 18.03 -3.53
N THR A 311 9.58 18.92 -4.42
CA THR A 311 8.15 19.23 -4.59
C THR A 311 7.57 18.43 -5.75
N CYS A 312 6.62 17.54 -5.47
CA CYS A 312 6.00 16.66 -6.47
C CYS A 312 4.59 17.15 -6.84
N THR A 313 4.29 17.20 -8.15
CA THR A 313 2.94 17.52 -8.62
C THR A 313 1.94 16.40 -8.34
N ALA A 314 2.41 15.15 -8.21
CA ALA A 314 1.64 14.00 -7.76
C ALA A 314 2.35 13.35 -6.57
N PRO A 315 1.99 13.69 -5.31
CA PRO A 315 2.68 13.14 -4.14
C PRO A 315 2.36 11.66 -3.89
N ASN A 316 1.17 11.18 -4.28
CA ASN A 316 0.74 9.78 -4.22
C ASN A 316 0.73 9.15 -2.80
N LEU A 317 0.62 9.98 -1.77
CA LEU A 317 0.42 9.54 -0.38
C LEU A 317 -1.06 9.24 -0.13
N ALA A 318 -1.37 7.96 0.14
CA ALA A 318 -2.74 7.47 0.29
C ALA A 318 -3.14 7.38 1.77
N PRO A 319 -4.00 8.30 2.29
CA PRO A 319 -4.47 8.23 3.68
C PRO A 319 -5.55 7.14 3.83
N ILE A 320 -5.34 6.25 4.78
CA ILE A 320 -6.23 5.15 5.16
C ILE A 320 -6.71 5.38 6.60
N LYS A 321 -8.02 5.20 6.85
CA LYS A 321 -8.62 5.47 8.16
C LYS A 321 -9.63 4.38 8.54
N LEU A 322 -9.21 3.49 9.42
CA LEU A 322 -9.98 2.36 9.93
C LEU A 322 -10.72 2.82 11.19
N ALA A 323 -12.01 3.10 11.06
CA ALA A 323 -12.85 3.64 12.14
C ALA A 323 -13.25 2.61 13.23
N ALA A 324 -12.87 1.34 13.06
CA ALA A 324 -13.09 0.25 13.99
C ALA A 324 -11.88 -0.70 13.94
N PHE A 325 -10.91 -0.51 14.84
CA PHE A 325 -9.69 -1.31 14.94
C PHE A 325 -9.17 -1.39 16.38
N ASP A 326 -9.04 -2.61 16.91
CA ASP A 326 -8.33 -2.94 18.14
C ASP A 326 -7.00 -3.65 17.83
N PRO A 327 -5.83 -3.03 18.06
CA PRO A 327 -4.54 -3.64 17.79
C PRO A 327 -4.23 -4.87 18.66
N THR A 328 -4.98 -5.14 19.73
CA THR A 328 -4.76 -6.33 20.56
C THR A 328 -5.35 -7.57 19.91
N THR A 329 -6.62 -7.55 19.48
CA THR A 329 -7.32 -8.70 18.88
C THR A 329 -7.37 -8.71 17.35
N GLN A 330 -7.07 -7.61 16.66
CA GLN A 330 -7.29 -7.47 15.22
C GLN A 330 -6.01 -7.15 14.41
N GLN A 331 -6.08 -7.39 13.11
CA GLN A 331 -5.04 -7.14 12.12
C GLN A 331 -5.59 -6.32 10.94
N VAL A 332 -4.69 -5.66 10.21
CA VAL A 332 -4.99 -4.87 9.01
C VAL A 332 -4.62 -5.68 7.77
N THR A 333 -5.62 -6.19 7.07
CA THR A 333 -5.40 -7.01 5.87
C THR A 333 -5.53 -6.16 4.61
N LEU A 334 -4.50 -6.16 3.76
CA LEU A 334 -4.58 -5.65 2.40
C LEU A 334 -5.22 -6.71 1.50
N GLN A 335 -6.44 -6.45 1.03
CA GLN A 335 -7.20 -7.32 0.13
C GLN A 335 -6.90 -6.99 -1.34
N LEU A 336 -6.07 -7.82 -1.96
CA LEU A 336 -5.70 -7.74 -3.38
C LEU A 336 -6.93 -7.82 -4.29
N ALA A 337 -7.94 -8.62 -3.94
CA ALA A 337 -9.23 -8.66 -4.64
C ALA A 337 -9.87 -7.27 -4.75
N THR A 338 -9.92 -6.51 -3.65
CA THR A 338 -10.49 -5.15 -3.60
C THR A 338 -9.60 -4.08 -4.22
N LEU A 339 -8.28 -4.29 -4.22
CA LEU A 339 -7.33 -3.40 -4.88
C LEU A 339 -7.43 -3.51 -6.41
N PHE A 340 -7.47 -4.74 -6.94
CA PHE A 340 -7.42 -5.02 -8.37
C PHE A 340 -8.80 -5.19 -9.04
N GLN A 341 -9.94 -5.09 -8.32
CA GLN A 341 -11.27 -5.42 -8.87
C GLN A 341 -11.70 -4.66 -10.13
N ASP A 342 -11.09 -3.50 -10.41
CA ASP A 342 -11.38 -2.68 -11.60
C ASP A 342 -10.27 -2.80 -12.69
N THR A 343 -9.29 -3.69 -12.50
CA THR A 343 -8.05 -3.78 -13.30
C THR A 343 -8.03 -5.03 -14.17
N ASP A 344 -7.98 -4.90 -15.49
CA ASP A 344 -7.82 -6.06 -16.38
C ASP A 344 -6.34 -6.46 -16.47
N LEU A 345 -5.97 -7.53 -15.76
CA LEU A 345 -4.60 -8.06 -15.74
C LEU A 345 -4.20 -8.80 -17.03
N THR A 346 -5.12 -8.98 -17.99
CA THR A 346 -4.83 -9.60 -19.29
C THR A 346 -4.48 -8.58 -20.39
N ILE A 347 -4.73 -7.29 -20.11
CA ILE A 347 -4.40 -6.17 -20.98
C ILE A 347 -3.29 -5.36 -20.30
N THR A 348 -2.34 -4.86 -21.10
CA THR A 348 -1.29 -3.98 -20.59
C THR A 348 -0.76 -3.05 -21.67
N ALA A 349 -0.42 -1.83 -21.26
CA ALA A 349 0.27 -0.84 -22.06
C ALA A 349 1.74 -1.28 -22.35
N PRO A 350 2.34 -0.79 -23.45
CA PRO A 350 3.69 -1.21 -23.82
C PRO A 350 4.79 -0.54 -22.98
N MET A 351 5.28 -1.28 -21.98
CA MET A 351 6.59 -1.16 -21.31
C MET A 351 6.80 0.06 -20.36
N PRO A 352 6.93 -0.17 -19.04
CA PRO A 352 6.74 -1.43 -18.31
C PRO A 352 5.30 -1.96 -18.42
N ALA A 353 5.06 -3.21 -18.01
CA ALA A 353 3.73 -3.81 -18.03
C ALA A 353 3.03 -3.61 -16.67
N GLY A 354 1.80 -3.10 -16.68
CA GLY A 354 1.04 -2.75 -15.49
C GLY A 354 1.36 -1.37 -14.94
N CYS A 355 0.45 -0.87 -14.09
CA CYS A 355 0.45 0.48 -13.54
C CYS A 355 1.76 0.89 -12.84
N MET A 356 2.46 1.85 -13.47
CA MET A 356 3.71 2.48 -13.07
C MET A 356 3.52 3.90 -12.50
N SER A 357 2.38 4.14 -11.85
CA SER A 357 1.95 5.41 -11.25
C SER A 357 1.56 6.50 -12.27
N GLY A 358 0.51 7.26 -11.94
CA GLY A 358 0.09 8.46 -12.69
C GLY A 358 -0.79 8.23 -13.92
N ASN A 359 -1.38 9.32 -14.43
CA ASN A 359 -2.42 9.32 -15.47
C ASN A 359 -1.92 9.19 -16.92
N THR A 360 -0.61 9.20 -17.15
CA THR A 360 -0.03 8.91 -18.48
C THR A 360 0.04 7.41 -18.76
N ASP A 361 -0.14 6.57 -17.74
CA ASP A 361 -0.18 5.12 -17.84
C ASP A 361 -1.64 4.63 -17.95
N PRO A 362 -2.04 4.00 -19.08
CA PRO A 362 -3.38 3.43 -19.24
C PRO A 362 -3.73 2.35 -18.20
N ASP A 363 -2.74 1.60 -17.72
CA ASP A 363 -2.93 0.44 -16.84
C ASP A 363 -3.27 0.87 -15.40
N CYS A 364 -3.02 2.14 -15.05
CA CYS A 364 -3.49 2.74 -13.80
C CYS A 364 -4.98 3.12 -13.84
N GLY A 365 -5.60 3.15 -15.02
CA GLY A 365 -7.01 3.51 -15.22
C GLY A 365 -7.30 5.01 -15.10
N THR A 366 -8.48 5.35 -14.57
CA THR A 366 -8.93 6.73 -14.38
C THR A 366 -9.27 7.02 -12.93
N ALA A 367 -9.36 8.30 -12.56
CA ALA A 367 -9.78 8.75 -11.23
C ALA A 367 -11.16 8.22 -10.79
N ALA A 368 -12.04 7.89 -11.73
CA ALA A 368 -13.36 7.32 -11.48
C ALA A 368 -13.39 5.78 -11.51
N SER A 369 -12.40 5.14 -12.15
CA SER A 369 -12.33 3.69 -12.35
C SER A 369 -10.89 3.26 -12.64
N GLY A 370 -10.19 2.75 -11.64
CA GLY A 370 -8.77 2.39 -11.73
C GLY A 370 -8.18 2.07 -10.37
N ILE A 371 -7.04 1.37 -10.36
CA ILE A 371 -6.39 0.87 -9.14
C ILE A 371 -6.00 1.99 -8.15
N PHE A 372 -5.75 3.20 -8.64
CA PHE A 372 -5.49 4.39 -7.82
C PHE A 372 -6.67 4.82 -6.94
N SER A 373 -7.91 4.76 -7.44
CA SER A 373 -9.09 5.19 -6.66
C SER A 373 -9.39 4.24 -5.48
N ARG A 374 -8.91 2.99 -5.57
CA ARG A 374 -8.92 2.01 -4.47
C ARG A 374 -7.95 2.39 -3.36
N LEU A 375 -6.79 2.95 -3.68
CA LEU A 375 -5.92 3.61 -2.70
C LEU A 375 -6.40 5.02 -2.30
N ASN A 376 -7.65 5.41 -2.61
CA ASN A 376 -8.18 6.75 -2.35
C ASN A 376 -7.39 7.88 -3.06
N LEU A 377 -6.68 7.59 -4.15
CA LEU A 377 -5.90 8.58 -4.91
C LEU A 377 -6.58 8.95 -6.23
N ASP A 378 -6.53 10.23 -6.57
CA ASP A 378 -6.74 10.69 -7.93
C ASP A 378 -5.48 10.42 -8.77
N VAL A 379 -5.59 9.55 -9.77
CA VAL A 379 -4.49 9.19 -10.67
C VAL A 379 -3.90 10.38 -11.45
N ALA A 380 -4.65 11.47 -11.60
CA ALA A 380 -4.24 12.67 -12.35
C ALA A 380 -3.53 13.74 -11.51
N THR A 381 -3.78 13.81 -10.20
CA THR A 381 -3.16 14.79 -9.29
C THR A 381 -2.32 14.16 -8.19
N GLY A 382 -2.39 12.84 -8.00
CA GLY A 382 -1.77 12.13 -6.90
C GLY A 382 -2.22 12.58 -5.50
N LEU A 383 -3.35 13.29 -5.43
CA LEU A 383 -3.94 13.76 -4.18
C LEU A 383 -5.04 12.81 -3.70
N PRO A 384 -5.37 12.82 -2.39
CA PRO A 384 -6.47 12.04 -1.87
C PRO A 384 -7.83 12.48 -2.42
N LEU A 385 -8.64 11.54 -2.91
CA LEU A 385 -10.05 11.75 -3.31
C LEU A 385 -10.93 12.16 -2.11
N SER A 386 -10.52 11.77 -0.90
CA SER A 386 -11.17 12.07 0.37
C SER A 386 -10.13 12.20 1.48
N ALA A 387 -10.27 13.22 2.34
CA ALA A 387 -9.41 13.41 3.51
C ALA A 387 -9.60 12.34 4.61
N ASN A 388 -10.68 11.55 4.56
CA ASN A 388 -10.99 10.49 5.52
C ASN A 388 -10.77 9.07 4.96
N GLY A 389 -10.03 8.93 3.85
CA GLY A 389 -9.97 7.67 3.11
C GLY A 389 -11.17 7.45 2.19
N SER A 390 -11.06 6.42 1.33
CA SER A 390 -12.17 5.94 0.49
C SER A 390 -12.94 4.86 1.25
N ALA A 391 -14.28 4.92 1.25
CA ALA A 391 -15.11 3.90 1.89
C ALA A 391 -14.95 2.49 1.29
N ASN A 392 -14.34 2.39 0.10
CA ASN A 392 -14.07 1.13 -0.62
C ASN A 392 -12.55 0.86 -0.76
N HIS A 393 -11.73 1.31 0.20
CA HIS A 393 -10.29 1.04 0.19
C HIS A 393 -9.97 -0.44 0.50
N PRO A 394 -8.87 -1.02 -0.02
CA PRO A 394 -8.60 -2.46 0.09
C PRO A 394 -8.06 -2.89 1.45
N PHE A 395 -7.82 -1.96 2.38
CA PHE A 395 -7.44 -2.29 3.76
C PHE A 395 -8.68 -2.61 4.58
N VAL A 396 -8.79 -3.85 5.06
CA VAL A 396 -9.90 -4.34 5.89
C VAL A 396 -9.39 -4.77 7.25
N VAL A 397 -10.26 -4.75 8.26
CA VAL A 397 -9.95 -5.21 9.61
C VAL A 397 -10.47 -6.63 9.81
N GLU A 398 -9.58 -7.52 10.23
CA GLU A 398 -9.88 -8.92 10.50
C GLU A 398 -9.41 -9.30 11.91
N THR A 399 -10.00 -10.32 12.53
CA THR A 399 -9.45 -10.91 13.76
C THR A 399 -8.09 -11.54 13.46
N LYS A 400 -7.14 -11.47 14.41
CA LYS A 400 -5.89 -12.23 14.34
C LYS A 400 -6.16 -13.76 14.33
N PRO A 401 -5.30 -14.56 13.69
CA PRO A 401 -5.38 -16.03 13.71
C PRO A 401 -5.08 -16.64 15.10
#